data_AF-X6M2J4-F1
#
_entry.id   AF-X6M2J4-F1
#
_cell.length_a   1.000
_cell.length_b   1.000
_cell.length_c   1.000
_cell.angle_alpha   90.00
_cell.angle_beta   90.00
_cell.angle_gamma   90.00
#
_symmetry.space_group_name_H-M   'P 1'
#
loop_
_entity.id
_entity.type
_entity.pdbx_description
1 polymer ?
#
loop_
_entity_poly.entity_id
_entity_poly.type
_entity_poly.pdbx_seq_one_letter_code
_entity_poly.pdbx_strand_id
1 'polypeptide(L)'
;MKELKEQGFKNVTGFESGSDIGGIWDIKNTRSTCWPQLYANISKLNFAYPDFPWQFNPEKELYHASIKEVYDYLHKYATVFKLLDDIQFHSKVLQITPEKVHLTEDGEQKCAQWSMEYVLNGNKKKKRPLIVW
;
A
#
# COMPACT_ATOMS: atom_id res chain seq x y z
N MET A 1 3.03 -0.33 4.93
CA MET A 1 1.97 -0.48 5.96
C MET A 1 2.34 -1.54 6.98
N LYS A 2 2.64 -2.79 6.58
CA LYS A 2 3.11 -3.85 7.49
C LYS A 2 4.22 -3.38 8.44
N GLU A 3 5.33 -2.87 7.89
CA GLU A 3 6.46 -2.39 8.69
C GLU A 3 6.06 -1.31 9.72
N LEU A 4 5.18 -0.37 9.35
CA LEU A 4 4.68 0.63 10.29
C LEU A 4 3.93 -0.03 11.46
N LYS A 5 3.11 -1.05 11.19
CA LYS A 5 2.40 -1.77 12.25
C LYS A 5 3.37 -2.54 13.15
N GLU A 6 4.39 -3.17 12.59
CA GLU A 6 5.41 -3.92 13.34
C GLU A 6 6.29 -3.01 14.21
N GLN A 7 6.56 -1.79 13.76
CA GLN A 7 7.22 -0.74 14.55
C GLN A 7 6.30 -0.11 15.62
N GLY A 8 5.05 -0.59 15.75
CA GLY A 8 4.13 -0.17 16.81
C GLY A 8 3.25 1.03 16.48
N PHE A 9 3.24 1.53 15.24
CA PHE A 9 2.29 2.58 14.84
C PHE A 9 0.86 2.03 14.83
N LYS A 10 -0.01 2.58 15.69
CA LYS A 10 -1.37 2.05 15.91
C LYS A 10 -2.43 2.51 14.91
N ASN A 11 -2.24 3.69 14.29
CA ASN A 11 -3.24 4.34 13.43
C ASN A 11 -2.74 4.46 11.98
N VAL A 12 -2.24 3.36 11.42
CA VAL A 12 -1.79 3.32 10.03
C VAL A 12 -3.02 3.28 9.13
N THR A 13 -3.10 4.18 8.14
CA THR A 13 -4.18 4.19 7.15
C THR A 13 -3.59 4.32 5.76
N GLY A 14 -3.89 3.36 4.88
CA GLY A 14 -3.64 3.47 3.44
C GLY A 14 -4.82 4.15 2.75
N PHE A 15 -4.56 5.00 1.76
CA PHE A 15 -5.61 5.58 0.92
C PHE A 15 -5.42 5.07 -0.50
N GLU A 16 -6.37 4.28 -0.99
CA GLU A 16 -6.39 3.76 -2.35
C GLU A 16 -7.57 4.39 -3.10
N SER A 17 -7.28 4.93 -4.28
CA SER A 17 -8.28 5.56 -5.13
C SER A 17 -9.18 4.58 -5.88
N GLY A 18 -8.70 3.36 -6.14
CA GLY A 18 -9.44 2.25 -6.71
C GLY A 18 -10.31 1.52 -5.68
N SER A 19 -10.95 0.44 -6.13
CA SER A 19 -11.77 -0.44 -5.30
C SER A 19 -10.99 -1.57 -4.65
N ASP A 20 -9.73 -1.76 -5.05
CA ASP A 20 -8.93 -2.90 -4.62
C ASP A 20 -7.42 -2.57 -4.64
N ILE A 21 -6.62 -3.45 -4.04
CA ILE A 21 -5.16 -3.38 -4.02
C ILE A 21 -4.55 -3.97 -5.31
N GLY A 22 -3.22 -4.03 -5.37
CA GLY A 22 -2.48 -4.60 -6.50
C GLY A 22 -2.03 -3.56 -7.52
N GLY A 23 -2.73 -2.42 -7.62
CA GLY A 23 -2.31 -1.30 -8.47
C GLY A 23 -2.15 -1.73 -9.93
N ILE A 24 -0.93 -1.70 -10.46
CA ILE A 24 -0.64 -2.15 -11.82
C ILE A 24 -0.91 -3.66 -12.02
N TRP A 25 -0.81 -4.47 -10.96
CA TRP A 25 -1.02 -5.92 -11.04
C TRP A 25 -2.50 -6.30 -11.03
N ASP A 26 -3.40 -5.38 -10.65
CA ASP A 26 -4.83 -5.58 -10.86
C ASP A 26 -5.20 -5.21 -12.30
N ILE A 27 -5.46 -6.23 -13.12
CA ILE A 27 -5.85 -6.03 -14.52
C ILE A 27 -7.20 -5.33 -14.70
N LYS A 28 -8.06 -5.36 -13.68
CA LYS A 28 -9.35 -4.66 -13.71
C LYS A 28 -9.21 -3.20 -13.34
N ASN A 29 -8.08 -2.80 -12.77
CA ASN A 29 -7.81 -1.41 -12.44
C ASN A 29 -7.66 -0.61 -13.73
N THR A 30 -8.51 0.40 -13.91
CA THR A 30 -8.50 1.27 -15.11
C THR A 30 -7.21 2.09 -15.24
N ARG A 31 -6.39 2.16 -14.19
CA ARG A 31 -5.07 2.80 -14.19
C ARG A 31 -3.92 1.80 -14.33
N SER A 32 -4.20 0.50 -14.41
CA SER A 32 -3.18 -0.48 -14.76
C SER A 32 -2.76 -0.28 -16.21
N THR A 33 -1.45 -0.34 -16.44
CA THR A 33 -0.84 -0.33 -17.78
C THR A 33 -0.48 -1.75 -18.24
N CYS A 34 -0.81 -2.77 -17.46
CA CYS A 34 -0.48 -4.15 -17.76
C CYS A 34 -1.52 -4.80 -18.70
N TRP A 35 -1.10 -5.85 -19.40
CA TRP A 35 -1.96 -6.64 -20.31
C TRP A 35 -2.10 -8.09 -19.80
N PRO A 36 -3.14 -8.84 -20.22
CA PRO A 36 -3.46 -10.13 -19.61
C PRO A 36 -2.37 -11.21 -19.71
N GLN A 37 -1.52 -11.13 -20.74
CA GLN A 37 -0.42 -12.09 -20.96
C GLN A 37 0.91 -11.59 -20.38
N LEU A 38 0.91 -10.52 -19.57
CA LEU A 38 2.12 -10.03 -18.93
C LEU A 38 2.62 -11.05 -17.89
N TYR A 39 3.93 -11.31 -17.94
CA TYR A 39 4.69 -11.97 -16.90
C TYR A 39 5.70 -11.00 -16.29
N ALA A 40 5.91 -11.09 -14.98
CA ALA A 40 6.95 -10.36 -14.29
C ALA A 40 8.32 -10.72 -14.88
N ASN A 41 9.15 -9.70 -15.14
CA ASN A 41 10.49 -9.87 -15.69
C ASN A 41 11.51 -10.38 -14.66
N ILE A 42 11.13 -10.48 -13.39
CA ILE A 42 11.93 -11.08 -12.31
C ILE A 42 11.28 -12.39 -11.83
N SER A 43 12.08 -13.28 -11.26
CA SER A 43 11.59 -14.56 -10.74
C SER A 43 10.74 -14.37 -9.48
N LYS A 44 9.82 -15.31 -9.22
CA LYS A 44 9.00 -15.42 -7.99
C LYS A 44 9.85 -15.33 -6.71
N LEU A 45 11.06 -15.90 -6.74
CA LEU A 45 12.01 -15.88 -5.62
C LEU A 45 12.55 -14.47 -5.32
N ASN A 46 12.87 -13.70 -6.37
CA ASN A 46 13.37 -12.34 -6.23
C ASN A 46 12.24 -11.30 -6.08
N PHE A 47 11.02 -11.67 -6.48
CA PHE A 47 9.82 -10.84 -6.35
C PHE A 47 9.27 -10.86 -4.91
N ALA A 48 9.39 -12.00 -4.22
CA ALA A 48 8.79 -12.19 -2.91
C ALA A 48 9.36 -11.28 -1.83
N TYR A 49 8.50 -10.84 -0.91
CA TYR A 49 8.94 -10.28 0.37
C TYR A 49 9.72 -11.34 1.17
N PRO A 50 10.86 -10.99 1.79
CA PRO A 50 11.73 -11.96 2.48
C PRO A 50 11.03 -12.78 3.59
N ASP A 51 10.06 -12.18 4.26
CA ASP A 51 9.26 -12.77 5.34
C ASP A 51 7.92 -13.34 4.86
N PHE A 52 7.66 -13.30 3.56
CA PHE A 52 6.50 -13.90 2.93
C PHE A 52 6.89 -14.55 1.59
N PRO A 53 7.62 -15.68 1.65
CA PRO A 53 8.16 -16.31 0.47
C PRO A 53 7.06 -16.81 -0.47
N TRP A 54 7.33 -16.72 -1.77
CA TRP A 54 6.44 -17.23 -2.80
C TRP A 54 6.37 -18.76 -2.74
N GLN A 55 5.16 -19.28 -2.58
CA GLN A 55 4.91 -20.72 -2.57
C GLN A 55 4.62 -21.19 -4.00
N PHE A 56 5.54 -21.94 -4.61
CA PHE A 56 5.36 -22.56 -5.93
C PHE A 56 6.16 -23.85 -6.06
N ASN A 57 5.75 -24.73 -6.97
CA ASN A 57 6.50 -25.93 -7.33
C ASN A 57 7.41 -25.65 -8.55
N PRO A 58 8.74 -25.64 -8.40
CA PRO A 58 9.66 -25.32 -9.50
C PRO A 58 9.69 -26.37 -10.63
N GLU A 59 9.18 -27.58 -10.39
CA GLU A 59 9.07 -28.63 -11.42
C GLU A 59 7.79 -28.51 -12.26
N LYS A 60 6.78 -27.78 -11.76
CA LYS A 60 5.44 -27.71 -12.37
C LYS A 60 5.02 -26.31 -12.80
N GLU A 61 5.67 -25.29 -12.28
CA GLU A 61 5.29 -23.89 -12.49
C GLU A 61 6.46 -23.07 -13.03
N LEU A 62 6.14 -22.00 -13.76
CA LEU A 62 7.13 -21.05 -14.25
C LEU A 62 7.72 -20.25 -13.08
N TYR A 63 9.01 -19.94 -13.19
CA TYR A 63 9.71 -19.04 -12.26
C TYR A 63 9.24 -17.60 -12.37
N HIS A 64 8.75 -17.16 -13.52
CA HIS A 64 8.22 -15.82 -13.72
C HIS A 64 6.71 -15.84 -13.49
N ALA A 65 6.22 -14.98 -12.61
CA ALA A 65 4.80 -14.93 -12.27
C ALA A 65 4.01 -14.19 -13.35
N SER A 66 2.87 -14.73 -13.74
CA SER A 66 1.85 -14.01 -14.50
C SER A 66 1.29 -12.83 -13.68
N ILE A 67 0.64 -11.88 -14.35
CA ILE A 67 -0.06 -10.76 -13.69
C ILE A 67 -1.04 -11.24 -12.60
N LYS A 68 -1.81 -12.29 -12.89
CA LYS A 68 -2.79 -12.87 -11.96
C LYS A 68 -2.10 -13.45 -10.73
N GLU A 69 -1.01 -14.17 -10.92
CA GLU A 69 -0.22 -14.75 -9.84
C GLU A 69 0.34 -13.66 -8.91
N VAL A 70 0.84 -12.55 -9.47
CA VAL A 70 1.33 -11.41 -8.66
C VAL A 70 0.20 -10.75 -7.88
N TYR A 71 -0.94 -10.51 -8.52
CA TYR A 71 -2.12 -9.98 -7.85
C TYR A 71 -2.57 -10.88 -6.69
N ASP A 72 -2.69 -12.19 -6.92
CA ASP A 72 -3.07 -13.16 -5.89
C ASP A 72 -2.05 -13.19 -4.73
N TYR A 73 -0.75 -13.11 -5.03
CA TYR A 73 0.32 -13.03 -4.02
C TYR A 73 0.17 -11.80 -3.13
N LEU A 74 -0.06 -10.62 -3.72
CA LEU A 74 -0.26 -9.37 -2.98
C LEU A 74 -1.52 -9.41 -2.11
N HIS A 75 -2.60 -10.02 -2.59
CA HIS A 75 -3.81 -10.26 -1.80
C HIS A 75 -3.58 -11.19 -0.63
N LYS A 76 -2.86 -12.29 -0.85
CA LYS A 76 -2.52 -13.24 0.21
C LYS A 76 -1.66 -12.57 1.28
N TYR A 77 -0.66 -11.80 0.87
CA TYR A 77 0.19 -11.02 1.77
C TYR A 77 -0.66 -10.04 2.60
N ALA A 78 -1.49 -9.21 1.96
CA ALA A 78 -2.33 -8.24 2.64
C ALA A 78 -3.33 -8.90 3.61
N THR A 79 -3.83 -10.09 3.28
CA THR A 79 -4.72 -10.87 4.14
C THR A 79 -3.99 -11.40 5.38
N VAL A 80 -2.83 -12.05 5.19
CA VAL A 80 -2.05 -12.65 6.28
C VAL A 80 -1.62 -11.59 7.30
N PHE A 81 -1.17 -10.43 6.83
CA PHE A 81 -0.75 -9.33 7.70
C PHE A 81 -1.89 -8.38 8.11
N LYS A 82 -3.15 -8.73 7.79
CA LYS A 82 -4.36 -7.95 8.13
C LYS A 82 -4.22 -6.48 7.76
N LEU A 83 -3.83 -6.21 6.51
CA LEU A 83 -3.59 -4.87 6.00
C LEU A 83 -4.83 -4.27 5.33
N LEU A 84 -5.74 -5.12 4.83
CA LEU A 84 -6.92 -4.67 4.09
C LEU A 84 -7.85 -3.79 4.94
N ASP A 85 -7.99 -4.11 6.23
CA ASP A 85 -8.82 -3.34 7.17
C ASP A 85 -8.30 -1.91 7.40
N ASP A 86 -7.01 -1.68 7.15
CA ASP A 86 -6.36 -0.38 7.30
C ASP A 86 -6.35 0.45 6.01
N ILE A 87 -6.94 -0.07 4.91
CA ILE A 87 -6.98 0.61 3.61
C ILE A 87 -8.36 1.21 3.40
N GLN A 88 -8.39 2.53 3.18
CA GLN A 88 -9.56 3.24 2.73
C GLN A 88 -9.61 3.26 1.21
N PHE A 89 -10.43 2.40 0.62
CA PHE A 89 -10.68 2.37 -0.83
C PHE A 89 -11.52 3.56 -1.29
N HIS A 90 -11.61 3.74 -2.61
CA HIS A 90 -12.32 4.84 -3.27
C HIS A 90 -11.92 6.23 -2.73
N SER A 91 -10.66 6.35 -2.30
CA SER A 91 -10.09 7.50 -1.63
C SER A 91 -8.93 8.10 -2.44
N LYS A 92 -9.25 9.08 -3.29
CA LYS A 92 -8.23 9.80 -4.07
C LYS A 92 -7.67 10.97 -3.28
N VAL A 93 -6.43 10.88 -2.81
CA VAL A 93 -5.72 12.02 -2.22
C VAL A 93 -5.51 13.10 -3.28
N LEU A 94 -5.89 14.34 -2.97
CA LEU A 94 -5.77 15.50 -3.85
C LEU A 94 -4.55 16.35 -3.49
N GLN A 95 -4.34 16.58 -2.20
CA GLN A 95 -3.30 17.49 -1.72
C GLN A 95 -2.89 17.13 -0.30
N ILE A 96 -1.58 17.25 -0.02
CA ILE A 96 -1.00 17.18 1.32
C ILE A 96 -0.23 18.46 1.55
N THR A 97 -0.49 19.17 2.65
CA THR A 97 0.22 20.41 3.02
C THR A 97 0.71 20.35 4.46
N PRO A 98 1.93 20.82 4.74
CA PRO A 98 2.35 21.05 6.12
C PRO A 98 1.55 22.23 6.69
N GLU A 99 1.03 22.10 7.92
CA GLU A 99 0.34 23.19 8.63
C GLU A 99 1.26 23.83 9.68
N LYS A 100 1.84 23.03 10.58
CA LYS A 100 2.70 23.51 11.68
C LYS A 100 3.76 22.49 12.04
N VAL A 101 4.98 22.95 12.31
CA VAL A 101 6.04 22.14 12.94
C VAL A 101 6.12 22.57 14.40
N HIS A 102 6.00 21.62 15.32
CA HIS A 102 6.26 21.85 16.74
C HIS A 102 7.64 21.29 17.05
N LEU A 103 8.47 22.14 17.66
CA LEU A 103 9.72 21.73 18.30
C LEU A 103 9.39 21.58 19.79
N THR A 104 9.73 20.45 20.42
CA THR A 104 9.69 20.35 21.88
C THR A 104 10.81 21.21 22.49
N GLU A 105 10.61 21.68 23.73
CA GLU A 105 11.55 22.57 24.45
C GLU A 105 12.97 21.98 24.57
N ASP A 106 13.09 20.65 24.51
CA ASP A 106 14.36 19.92 24.63
C ASP A 106 15.07 19.69 23.29
N GLY A 107 14.44 20.06 22.16
CA GLY A 107 14.98 19.86 20.80
C GLY A 107 14.97 18.41 20.30
N GLU A 108 14.56 17.44 21.13
CA GLU A 108 14.62 16.01 20.83
C GLU A 108 13.43 15.48 20.02
N GLN A 109 12.22 16.05 20.15
CA GLN A 109 11.03 15.58 19.43
C GLN A 109 10.53 16.62 18.42
N LYS A 110 10.44 16.20 17.16
CA LYS A 110 9.89 17.01 16.06
C LYS A 110 8.55 16.41 15.67
N CYS A 111 7.46 17.13 15.88
CA CYS A 111 6.18 16.73 15.30
C CYS A 111 5.74 17.76 14.26
N ALA A 112 5.16 17.29 13.16
CA ALA A 112 4.47 18.17 12.23
C ALA A 112 3.01 17.78 12.09
N GLN A 113 2.19 18.81 12.12
CA GLN A 113 0.80 18.73 11.71
C GLN A 113 0.73 18.92 10.21
N TRP A 114 0.06 17.99 9.54
CA TRP A 114 -0.21 18.06 8.12
C TRP A 114 -1.71 18.17 7.90
N SER A 115 -2.12 18.70 6.75
CA SER A 115 -3.47 18.62 6.24
C SER A 115 -3.47 17.79 4.97
N MET A 116 -4.46 16.90 4.85
CA MET A 116 -4.67 16.06 3.68
C MET A 116 -6.09 16.26 3.19
N GLU A 117 -6.22 16.67 1.93
CA GLU A 117 -7.48 16.77 1.21
C GLU A 117 -7.60 15.59 0.27
N TYR A 118 -8.74 14.91 0.28
CA TYR A 118 -8.98 13.71 -0.50
C TYR A 118 -10.45 13.57 -0.87
N VAL A 119 -10.75 12.77 -1.88
CA VAL A 119 -12.11 12.46 -2.32
C VAL A 119 -12.42 11.03 -1.91
N LEU A 120 -13.44 10.85 -1.06
CA LEU A 120 -13.99 9.57 -0.66
C LEU A 120 -15.34 9.36 -1.34
N ASN A 121 -15.48 8.34 -2.18
CA ASN A 121 -16.73 8.04 -2.89
C ASN A 121 -17.30 9.30 -3.59
N GLY A 122 -16.44 10.07 -4.27
CA GLY A 122 -16.83 11.31 -4.96
C GLY A 122 -16.95 12.56 -4.06
N ASN A 123 -16.91 12.41 -2.74
CA ASN A 123 -17.08 13.52 -1.79
C ASN A 123 -15.73 14.02 -1.27
N LYS A 124 -15.51 15.35 -1.32
CA LYS A 124 -14.33 15.96 -0.71
C LYS A 124 -14.33 15.78 0.80
N LYS A 125 -13.18 15.40 1.35
CA LYS A 125 -12.87 15.19 2.76
C LYS A 125 -11.54 15.87 3.08
N LYS A 126 -11.37 16.23 4.36
CA LYS A 126 -10.13 16.79 4.88
C LYS A 126 -9.77 16.09 6.19
N LYS A 127 -8.52 15.67 6.33
CA LYS A 127 -7.95 15.08 7.55
C LYS A 127 -6.74 15.92 7.96
N ARG A 128 -6.50 16.07 9.26
CA ARG A 128 -5.31 16.77 9.78
C ARG A 128 -4.46 15.83 10.62
N PRO A 129 -3.71 14.90 10.00
CA PRO A 129 -2.88 13.98 10.75
C PRO A 129 -1.75 14.72 11.48
N LEU A 130 -1.56 14.36 12.74
CA LEU A 130 -0.33 14.68 13.47
C LEU A 130 0.66 13.54 13.21
N ILE A 131 1.83 13.86 12.68
CA ILE A 131 2.91 12.89 12.50
C ILE A 131 4.00 13.25 13.52
N VAL A 132 4.38 12.27 14.33
CA VAL A 132 5.43 12.37 15.36
C VAL A 132 6.56 11.45 14.92
N TRP A 133 7.80 11.95 14.92
CA TRP A 133 9.00 11.20 14.54
C TRP A 133 10.23 11.64 15.34
#